data_AF-A0A6V7IQJ0-F1
#
_entry.id   AF-A0A6V7IQJ0-F1
#
_cell.length_a   1.000
_cell.length_b   1.000
_cell.length_c   1.000
_cell.angle_alpha   90.00
_cell.angle_beta   90.00
_cell.angle_gamma   90.00
#
_symmetry.space_group_name_H-M   'P 1'
#
loop_
_entity.id
_entity.type
_entity.pdbx_description
1 polymer ?
#
loop_
_entity_poly.entity_id
_entity_poly.type
_entity_poly.pdbx_seq_one_letter_code
_entity_poly.pdbx_strand_id
1 'polypeptide(L)' 'TTRSKREYEVDGRDYHFVASREQMERDIQNHLFIEAGQYNDNLYGTSVSSVREVAEK' A
#
# COMPACT_ATOMS: atom_id res chain seq x y z
N THR A 1 -2.46 -1.43 0.43
CA THR A 1 -3.66 -1.73 -0.39
C THR A 1 -4.87 -1.06 0.24
N THR A 2 -5.83 -0.60 -0.56
CA THR A 2 -7.13 -0.09 -0.05
C THR A 2 -8.15 -1.19 0.20
N ARG A 3 -7.81 -2.46 -0.13
CA ARG A 3 -8.69 -3.59 0.17
C ARG A 3 -8.85 -3.72 1.67
N SER A 4 -10.04 -4.10 2.12
CA SER A 4 -10.22 -4.54 3.50
C SER A 4 -9.36 -5.77 3.80
N LYS A 5 -8.73 -5.75 4.98
CA LYS A 5 -8.04 -6.88 5.59
C LYS A 5 -8.99 -8.07 5.74
N ARG A 6 -8.54 -9.26 5.36
CA ARG A 6 -9.20 -10.53 5.70
C ARG A 6 -8.82 -10.97 7.11
N GLU A 7 -9.63 -11.82 7.73
CA GLU A 7 -9.39 -12.28 9.11
C GLU A 7 -8.00 -12.89 9.32
N TYR A 8 -7.50 -13.66 8.35
CA TYR A 8 -6.20 -14.32 8.43
C TYR A 8 -5.00 -13.43 8.04
N GLU A 9 -5.23 -12.20 7.56
CA GLU A 9 -4.16 -11.29 7.15
C GLU A 9 -3.71 -10.40 8.31
N VAL A 10 -2.43 -10.12 8.38
CA VAL A 10 -1.84 -9.24 9.39
C VAL A 10 -1.41 -7.93 8.75
N ASP A 11 -1.91 -6.82 9.30
CA ASP A 11 -1.51 -5.47 8.88
C ASP A 11 -0.03 -5.23 9.14
N GLY A 12 0.67 -4.67 8.14
CA GLY A 12 2.11 -4.44 8.18
C GLY A 12 2.98 -5.68 7.96
N ARG A 13 2.39 -6.87 7.80
CA ARG A 13 3.11 -8.09 7.39
C ARG A 13 2.68 -8.57 6.02
N ASP A 14 1.39 -8.80 5.84
CA ASP A 14 0.83 -9.29 4.57
C ASP A 14 0.65 -8.11 3.59
N TYR A 15 -0.02 -7.05 4.06
CA TYR A 15 -0.11 -5.75 3.40
C TYR A 15 -0.23 -4.64 4.44
N HIS A 16 0.11 -3.41 4.04
CA HIS A 16 -0.36 -2.21 4.74
C HIS A 16 -1.77 -1.88 4.26
N PHE A 17 -2.77 -2.06 5.12
CA PHE A 17 -4.17 -1.84 4.80
C PHE A 17 -4.52 -0.36 5.03
N VAL A 18 -4.73 0.37 3.94
CA VAL A 18 -5.06 1.80 3.95
C VAL A 18 -6.57 1.94 3.99
N ALA A 19 -7.10 2.55 5.05
CA ALA A 19 -8.55 2.67 5.24
C ALA A 19 -9.23 3.65 4.25
N SER A 20 -8.50 4.64 3.73
CA SER A 20 -9.03 5.62 2.77
C SER A 20 -8.36 5.50 1.42
N ARG A 21 -9.18 5.28 0.38
CA ARG A 21 -8.72 5.30 -1.02
C ARG A 21 -8.13 6.65 -1.40
N GLU A 22 -8.79 7.74 -0.99
CA GLU A 22 -8.35 9.10 -1.29
C GLU A 22 -6.96 9.39 -0.70
N GLN A 23 -6.67 8.86 0.50
CA GLN A 23 -5.33 8.98 1.07
C GLN A 23 -4.29 8.27 0.20
N MET A 24 -4.58 7.03 -0.21
CA MET A 24 -3.67 6.28 -1.08
C MET A 24 -3.48 6.98 -2.44
N GLU A 25 -4.53 7.56 -3.02
CA GLU A 25 -4.45 8.33 -4.26
C GLU A 25 -3.58 9.59 -4.11
N ARG A 26 -3.70 10.31 -2.98
CA ARG A 26 -2.81 11.44 -2.66
C ARG A 26 -1.37 10.98 -2.51
N ASP A 27 -1.13 9.86 -1.84
CA ASP A 27 0.22 9.34 -1.63
C ASP A 27 0.87 8.89 -2.95
N ILE A 28 0.08 8.33 -3.88
CA ILE A 28 0.51 8.03 -5.25
C ILE A 28 0.88 9.33 -5.98
N GLN A 29 0.06 10.38 -5.90
CA GLN A 29 0.37 11.69 -6.49
C GLN A 29 1.61 12.34 -5.89
N ASN A 30 1.86 12.13 -4.60
CA ASN A 30 3.05 12.60 -3.89
C ASN A 30 4.30 11.73 -4.16
N HIS A 31 4.25 10.79 -5.10
CA HIS A 31 5.36 9.90 -5.46
C HIS A 31 5.89 9.08 -4.27
N LEU A 32 5.02 8.74 -3.31
CA LEU A 32 5.36 7.89 -2.16
C LEU A 32 5.35 6.39 -2.52
N PHE A 33 4.85 6.05 -3.71
CA PHE A 33 4.84 4.71 -4.27
C PHE A 33 5.73 4.64 -5.51
N ILE A 34 6.57 3.59 -5.58
CA ILE A 34 7.41 3.30 -6.75
C ILE A 34 6.52 2.84 -7.90
N GLU A 35 5.55 1.98 -7.58
CA GLU A 35 4.55 1.48 -8.49
C GLU A 35 3.21 1.43 -7.76
N ALA A 36 2.14 1.81 -8.45
CA ALA A 36 0.78 1.65 -7.98
C ALA A 36 -0.13 1.24 -9.13
N GLY A 37 -1.13 0.43 -8.82
CA GLY A 37 -2.10 -0.10 -9.77
C GLY A 37 -3.44 -0.41 -9.12
N GLN A 38 -4.47 -0.55 -9.94
CA GLN A 38 -5.82 -0.91 -9.50
C GLN A 38 -6.15 -2.34 -9.90
N TYR A 39 -6.72 -3.11 -8.97
CA TYR A 39 -7.20 -4.47 -9.23
C TYR A 39 -8.49 -4.73 -8.44
N ASN A 40 -9.55 -5.20 -9.11
CA ASN A 40 -10.88 -5.38 -8.52
C ASN A 40 -11.34 -4.17 -7.70
N ASP A 41 -11.26 -2.97 -8.28
CA ASP A 41 -11.59 -1.69 -7.61
C ASP A 41 -10.77 -1.32 -6.36
N ASN A 42 -9.75 -2.10 -6.03
CA ASN A 42 -8.84 -1.83 -4.93
C ASN A 42 -7.50 -1.34 -5.46
N LEU A 43 -6.91 -0.35 -4.79
CA LEU A 43 -5.57 0.12 -5.10
C LEU A 43 -4.53 -0.72 -4.39
N TYR A 44 -3.47 -1.03 -5.13
CA TYR A 44 -2.29 -1.72 -4.68
C TYR A 44 -1.09 -0.87 -5.06
N GLY A 45 -0.05 -0.90 -4.24
CA GLY A 45 1.16 -0.16 -4.54
C GLY A 45 2.30 -0.57 -3.63
N THR A 46 3.50 -0.43 -4.17
CA THR A 46 4.77 -0.68 -3.50
C THR A 46 5.33 0.64 -3.03
N SER A 47 5.30 0.91 -1.72
CA SER A 47 5.77 2.17 -1.17
C SER A 47 7.29 2.26 -1.18
N VAL A 48 7.81 3.45 -1.43
CA VAL A 48 9.26 3.71 -1.40
C VAL A 48 9.83 3.39 -0.02
N SER A 49 9.12 3.78 1.05
CA SER A 49 9.54 3.49 2.42
C SER A 49 9.64 2.00 2.71
N SER A 50 8.71 1.17 2.22
CA SER A 50 8.77 -0.27 2.46
C SER A 50 9.98 -0.91 1.78
N VAL A 51 10.33 -0.46 0.57
CA VAL A 51 11.55 -0.93 -0.11
C VAL A 51 12.82 -0.44 0.60
N ARG A 52 12.85 0.80 1.07
CA ARG A 52 13.98 1.34 1.84
C ARG A 52 14.20 0.59 3.15
N GLU A 53 13.13 0.32 3.91
CA GLU A 53 13.21 -0.41 5.17
C GLU A 53 13.85 -1.80 5.00
N VAL A 54 13.56 -2.49 3.90
CA VAL A 54 14.19 -3.78 3.57
C VAL A 54 15.62 -3.61 3.07
N ALA A 55 15.92 -2.55 2.31
CA ALA A 55 17.25 -2.30 1.76
C ALA A 55 18.27 -1.84 2.82
N GLU A 56 17.82 -1.19 3.89
CA GLU A 56 18.65 -0.69 5.00
C GLU A 56 18.82 -1.72 6.13
N LYS A 57 18.30 -2.94 5.95
CA LYS A 57 18.35 -4.04 6.91
C LYS A 57 19.36 -5.11 6.53
#